data_AF-A0AAJ0B3Y1-F1
#
_entry.id   AF-A0AAJ0B3Y1-F1
#
_cell.length_a   1.000
_cell.length_b   1.000
_cell.length_c   1.000
_cell.angle_alpha   90.00
_cell.angle_beta   90.00
_cell.angle_gamma   90.00
#
_symmetry.space_group_name_H-M   'P 1'
#
loop_
_entity.id
_entity.type
_entity.pdbx_description
1 polymer ?
#
loop_
_entity_poly.entity_id
_entity_poly.type
_entity_poly.pdbx_seq_one_letter_code
_entity_poly.pdbx_strand_id
1 'polypeptide(L)'
;MQPTGAMRSSVLRTAPNVVIPGLVVAGAVYGVVSYVRSQLIQESNTMNRMFAKQNSPRVMESRKRNFMIETEGDPRKTPYNILNWQ
;
A
#
# COMPACT_ATOMS: atom_id res chain seq x y z
N MET A 1 -6.93 54.56 -39.25
CA MET A 1 -6.31 53.42 -38.53
C MET A 1 -6.81 53.42 -37.09
N GLN A 2 -7.66 52.45 -36.73
CA GLN A 2 -7.98 52.09 -35.34
C GLN A 2 -8.14 50.56 -35.32
N PRO A 3 -7.51 49.83 -34.38
CA PRO A 3 -7.66 48.39 -34.28
C PRO A 3 -8.92 48.08 -33.45
N THR A 4 -9.98 47.60 -34.08
CA THR A 4 -11.10 46.98 -33.37
C THR A 4 -10.64 45.62 -32.85
N GLY A 5 -10.18 45.60 -31.59
CA GLY A 5 -9.94 44.38 -30.84
C GLY A 5 -11.26 43.66 -30.60
N ALA A 6 -11.53 42.61 -31.37
CA ALA A 6 -12.66 41.72 -31.14
C ALA A 6 -12.41 40.92 -29.83
N MET A 7 -13.28 41.19 -28.86
CA MET A 7 -13.41 40.50 -27.59
C MET A 7 -13.51 38.98 -27.82
N ARG A 8 -12.48 38.23 -27.39
CA ARG A 8 -12.49 36.76 -27.45
C ARG A 8 -13.56 36.25 -26.48
N SER A 9 -14.66 35.72 -27.00
CA SER A 9 -15.67 35.04 -26.19
C SER A 9 -15.07 33.77 -25.60
N SER A 10 -14.97 33.71 -24.28
CA SER A 10 -14.68 32.48 -23.56
C SER A 10 -15.89 31.56 -23.66
N VAL A 11 -15.85 30.60 -24.58
CA VAL A 11 -16.85 29.53 -24.69
C VAL A 11 -16.72 28.66 -23.43
N LEU A 12 -17.60 28.87 -22.45
CA LEU A 12 -17.84 27.90 -21.38
C LEU A 12 -18.49 26.67 -22.02
N ARG A 13 -17.69 25.66 -22.35
CA ARG A 13 -18.21 24.35 -22.75
C ARG A 13 -18.86 23.70 -21.52
N THR A 14 -20.18 23.67 -21.50
CA THR A 14 -20.94 22.83 -20.57
C THR A 14 -20.57 21.37 -20.84
N ALA A 15 -19.99 20.70 -19.85
CA ALA A 15 -19.70 19.27 -19.95
C ALA A 15 -21.02 18.48 -20.08
N PRO A 16 -21.05 17.38 -20.86
CA PRO A 16 -22.25 16.56 -20.97
C PRO A 16 -22.69 16.05 -19.59
N ASN A 17 -24.00 15.99 -19.33
CA ASN A 17 -24.61 15.59 -18.05
C ASN A 17 -24.14 14.23 -17.50
N VAL A 18 -23.50 13.39 -18.31
CA VAL A 18 -22.93 12.09 -17.92
C VAL A 18 -21.47 12.16 -17.43
N VAL A 19 -20.73 13.21 -17.77
CA VAL A 19 -19.31 13.36 -17.40
C VAL A 19 -19.16 13.77 -15.94
N ILE A 20 -20.02 14.69 -15.47
CA ILE A 20 -19.95 15.20 -14.10
C ILE A 20 -20.22 14.08 -13.06
N PRO A 21 -21.28 13.26 -13.18
CA PRO A 21 -21.50 12.15 -12.25
C PRO A 21 -20.38 11.11 -12.27
N GLY A 22 -19.84 10.79 -13.44
CA GLY A 22 -18.72 9.85 -13.58
C GLY A 22 -17.46 10.32 -12.86
N LEU A 23 -17.12 11.60 -12.95
CA LEU A 23 -15.98 12.19 -12.24
C LEU A 23 -16.18 12.20 -10.72
N VAL A 24 -17.41 12.44 -10.25
CA VAL A 24 -17.74 12.39 -8.81
C VAL A 24 -17.51 10.98 -8.26
N VAL A 25 -18.01 9.95 -8.96
CA VAL A 25 -17.80 8.55 -8.55
C VAL A 25 -16.32 8.17 -8.57
N ALA A 26 -15.59 8.53 -9.63
CA ALA A 26 -14.16 8.25 -9.73
C ALA A 26 -13.37 8.93 -8.61
N GLY A 27 -13.68 10.19 -8.30
CA GLY A 27 -13.07 10.94 -7.19
C GLY A 27 -13.35 10.30 -5.83
N ALA A 28 -14.58 9.87 -5.58
CA ALA A 28 -14.96 9.20 -4.34
C ALA A 28 -14.21 7.87 -4.16
N VAL A 29 -14.17 7.02 -5.19
CA VAL A 29 -13.44 5.74 -5.16
C VAL A 29 -11.95 5.98 -4.93
N TYR A 30 -11.35 6.94 -5.65
CA TYR A 30 -9.93 7.28 -5.47
C TYR A 30 -9.63 7.76 -4.06
N GLY A 31 -10.51 8.58 -3.48
CA GLY A 31 -10.39 9.05 -2.09
C GLY A 31 -10.38 7.90 -1.08
N VAL A 32 -11.33 6.97 -1.19
CA VAL A 32 -11.43 5.80 -0.31
C VAL A 32 -10.20 4.89 -0.45
N VAL A 33 -9.80 4.55 -1.68
CA VAL A 33 -8.63 3.69 -1.93
C VAL A 33 -7.36 4.33 -1.39
N SER A 34 -7.17 5.63 -1.62
CA SER A 34 -6.02 6.38 -1.11
C SER A 34 -6.00 6.42 0.41
N TYR A 35 -7.16 6.59 1.05
CA TYR A 35 -7.27 6.59 2.51
C TYR A 35 -6.95 5.23 3.12
N VAL A 36 -7.52 4.14 2.59
CA VAL A 36 -7.22 2.77 3.04
C VAL A 36 -5.74 2.45 2.85
N ARG A 37 -5.16 2.84 1.70
CA ARG A 37 -3.72 2.67 1.45
C ARG A 37 -2.86 3.42 2.46
N SER A 38 -3.24 4.64 2.81
CA SER A 38 -2.52 5.45 3.80
C SER A 38 -2.52 4.80 5.18
N GLN A 39 -3.67 4.25 5.61
CA GLN A 39 -3.76 3.49 6.86
C GLN A 39 -2.91 2.22 6.82
N LEU A 40 -2.95 1.45 5.72
CA LEU A 40 -2.12 0.25 5.57
C LEU A 40 -0.62 0.55 5.66
N ILE A 41 -0.17 1.69 5.12
CA ILE A 41 1.25 2.09 5.18
C ILE A 41 1.63 2.53 6.61
N GLN A 42 0.74 3.22 7.31
CA GLN A 42 0.99 3.63 8.70
C GLN A 42 1.00 2.41 9.65
N GLU A 43 0.07 1.48 9.45
CA GLU A 43 0.02 0.24 10.20
C GLU A 43 1.18 -0.69 9.85
N SER A 44 1.58 -0.79 8.58
CA SER A 44 2.70 -1.66 8.18
C SER A 44 4.01 -1.23 8.83
N ASN A 45 4.28 0.08 8.93
CA ASN A 45 5.47 0.59 9.63
C ASN A 45 5.43 0.28 11.14
N THR A 46 4.26 0.39 11.75
CA THR A 46 4.06 0.06 13.17
C THR A 46 4.24 -1.45 13.42
N MET A 47 3.61 -2.27 12.57
CA MET A 47 3.72 -3.72 12.58
C MET A 47 5.16 -4.18 12.38
N ASN A 48 5.87 -3.60 11.41
CA ASN A 48 7.26 -3.92 11.12
C ASN A 48 8.17 -3.57 12.31
N ARG A 49 7.89 -2.47 13.02
CA ARG A 49 8.60 -2.10 14.25
C ARG A 49 8.32 -3.07 15.40
N MET A 50 7.10 -3.61 15.51
CA MET A 50 6.76 -4.62 16.51
C MET A 50 7.43 -5.97 16.21
N PHE A 51 7.41 -6.42 14.95
CA PHE A 51 8.13 -7.63 14.54
C PHE A 51 9.65 -7.48 14.65
N ALA A 52 10.21 -6.31 14.36
CA ALA A 52 11.63 -6.04 14.54
C ALA A 52 12.07 -6.18 16.01
N LYS A 53 11.24 -5.76 16.97
CA LYS A 53 11.52 -5.98 18.41
C LYS A 53 11.54 -7.47 18.77
N GLN A 54 10.64 -8.27 18.21
CA GLN A 54 10.59 -9.71 18.44
C GLN A 54 11.76 -10.46 17.76
N ASN A 55 12.28 -9.94 16.65
CA ASN A 55 13.45 -10.47 15.95
C ASN A 55 14.79 -9.88 16.43
N SER A 56 14.86 -9.39 17.66
CA SER A 56 16.16 -8.99 18.23
C SER A 56 17.12 -10.18 18.28
N PRO A 57 18.44 -9.98 18.07
CA PRO A 57 19.41 -11.08 18.02
C PRO A 57 19.35 -11.99 19.24
N ARG A 58 19.14 -11.40 20.41
CA ARG A 58 19.00 -12.09 21.71
C ARG A 58 17.79 -13.03 21.76
N VAL A 59 16.64 -12.62 21.21
CA VAL A 59 15.43 -13.44 21.17
C VAL A 59 15.56 -14.53 20.10
N MET A 60 16.22 -14.25 18.99
CA MET A 60 16.51 -15.24 17.94
C MET A 60 17.50 -16.31 18.43
N GLU A 61 18.53 -15.94 19.20
CA GLU A 61 19.44 -16.87 19.86
C GLU A 61 18.72 -17.73 20.90
N SER A 62 17.83 -17.12 21.71
CA SER A 62 17.03 -17.90 22.67
C SER A 62 16.07 -18.85 21.96
N ARG A 63 15.49 -18.44 20.83
CA ARG A 63 14.64 -19.29 19.99
C ARG A 63 15.46 -20.43 19.38
N LYS A 64 16.66 -20.15 18.86
CA LYS A 64 17.58 -21.18 18.34
C LYS A 64 17.95 -22.22 19.40
N ARG A 65 18.21 -21.79 20.64
CA ARG A 65 18.48 -22.70 21.76
C ARG A 65 17.26 -23.54 22.13
N ASN A 66 16.09 -22.92 22.27
CA ASN A 66 14.88 -23.61 22.70
C ASN A 66 14.35 -24.62 21.65
N PHE A 67 14.52 -24.31 20.37
CA PHE A 67 14.15 -25.20 19.26
C PHE A 67 15.32 -26.04 18.76
N MET A 68 16.44 -26.08 19.50
CA MET A 68 17.63 -26.88 19.21
C MET A 68 18.03 -26.84 17.72
N ILE A 69 17.91 -25.67 17.08
CA ILE A 69 17.99 -25.53 15.60
C ILE A 69 19.36 -26.00 15.07
N GLU A 70 20.41 -25.89 15.88
CA GLU A 70 21.76 -26.34 15.53
C GLU A 70 21.94 -27.86 15.63
N THR A 71 21.09 -28.55 16.39
CA THR A 71 21.14 -29.99 16.64
C THR A 71 20.10 -30.75 15.82
N GLU A 72 18.88 -30.21 15.70
CA GLU A 72 17.72 -30.86 15.07
C GLU A 72 17.39 -30.28 13.68
N GLY A 73 18.05 -29.19 13.28
CA GLY A 73 17.82 -28.50 12.02
C GLY A 73 16.65 -27.50 12.09
N ASP A 74 16.64 -26.52 11.18
CA ASP A 74 15.58 -25.49 11.16
C ASP A 74 14.28 -26.08 10.58
N PRO A 75 13.18 -26.16 11.36
CA PRO A 75 11.91 -26.72 10.88
C PRO A 75 11.34 -25.97 9.68
N ARG A 76 11.71 -24.69 9.47
CA ARG A 76 11.30 -23.88 8.32
C ARG A 76 12.03 -24.22 7.03
N LYS A 77 13.17 -24.90 7.12
CA LYS A 77 13.97 -25.35 5.98
C LYS A 77 13.78 -26.83 5.67
N THR A 78 12.81 -27.48 6.32
CA THR A 78 12.50 -28.87 6.04
C THR A 78 11.98 -29.01 4.61
N PRO A 79 12.27 -30.15 3.93
CA PRO A 79 11.77 -30.41 2.58
C PRO A 79 10.25 -30.28 2.49
N TYR A 80 9.53 -30.68 3.54
CA TYR A 80 8.07 -30.58 3.63
C TYR A 80 7.56 -29.12 3.62
N ASN A 81 8.30 -28.18 4.22
CA ASN A 81 7.93 -26.76 4.19
C ASN A 81 8.23 -26.10 2.84
N ILE A 82 9.26 -26.58 2.13
CA ILE A 82 9.60 -26.13 0.77
C ILE A 82 8.53 -26.59 -0.24
N LEU A 83 8.01 -27.81 -0.07
CA LEU A 83 6.99 -28.38 -0.96
C LEU A 83 5.58 -27.80 -0.73
N ASN A 84 5.30 -27.24 0.45
CA ASN A 84 4.02 -26.62 0.78
C ASN A 84 3.91 -25.14 0.33
N TRP A 85 4.98 -24.57 -0.24
CA TRP A 85 5.01 -23.18 -0.74
C TRP A 85 4.72 -23.07 -2.24
N GLN A 86 3.88 -23.95 -2.79
CA GLN A 86 3.34 -23.82 -4.14
C GLN A 86 2.03 -23.05 -4.15
#